data_AF-A0A932ZEX6-F1
#
_entry.id   AF-A0A932ZEX6-F1
#
_cell.length_a   1.000
_cell.length_b   1.000
_cell.length_c   1.000
_cell.angle_alpha   90.00
_cell.angle_beta   90.00
_cell.angle_gamma   90.00
#
_symmetry.space_group_name_H-M   'P 1'
#
loop_
_entity.id
_entity.type
_entity.pdbx_description
1 polymer ?
#
loop_
_entity_poly.entity_id
_entity_poly.type
_entity_poly.pdbx_seq_one_letter_code
_entity_poly.pdbx_strand_id
1 'polypeptide(L)' 'MGTDLGPRIKALRRARCWTQSQLAEKVGVAKNSINRVENALAAPSLALLQRLADVLGAPLTVTITPRRRRSHR' A
#
# COMPACT_ATOMS: atom_id res chain seq x y z
N MET A 1 -12.02 -8.89 -5.98
CA MET A 1 -11.23 -9.07 -4.74
C MET A 1 -9.86 -8.39 -4.88
N GLY A 2 -9.81 -7.08 -5.16
CA GLY A 2 -8.57 -6.44 -5.66
C GLY A 2 -8.35 -5.00 -5.18
N THR A 3 -8.84 -4.64 -4.00
CA THR A 3 -8.86 -3.24 -3.54
C THR A 3 -8.56 -3.10 -2.04
N ASP A 4 -7.76 -3.99 -1.47
CA ASP A 4 -7.54 -4.03 -0.01
C ASP A 4 -6.17 -3.49 0.45
N LEU A 5 -5.42 -2.84 -0.45
CA LEU A 5 -4.08 -2.33 -0.11
C LEU A 5 -4.14 -1.24 0.97
N GLY A 6 -4.99 -0.22 0.78
CA GLY A 6 -5.12 0.91 1.70
C GLY A 6 -5.55 0.47 3.12
N PRO A 7 -6.66 -0.28 3.25
CA PRO A 7 -7.08 -0.81 4.55
C PRO A 7 -6.04 -1.74 5.21
N ARG A 8 -5.31 -2.55 4.43
CA ARG A 8 -4.23 -3.42 4.97
C ARG A 8 -3.06 -2.61 5.51
N ILE A 9 -2.62 -1.56 4.82
CA ILE A 9 -1.59 -0.64 5.32
C ILE A 9 -2.05 0.03 6.61
N LYS A 10 -3.31 0.50 6.64
CA LYS A 10 -3.92 1.13 7.82
C LYS A 10 -3.97 0.17 9.01
N ALA A 11 -4.32 -1.09 8.80
CA ALA A 11 -4.34 -2.13 9.83
C ALA A 11 -2.94 -2.38 10.39
N LEU A 12 -1.92 -2.58 9.54
CA LEU A 12 -0.53 -2.79 9.95
C LEU A 12 0.05 -1.61 10.74
N ARG A 13 -0.31 -0.38 10.35
CA ARG A 13 0.05 0.84 11.08
C ARG A 13 -0.59 0.89 12.46
N ARG A 14 -1.89 0.59 12.54
CA ARG A 14 -2.65 0.61 13.80
C ARG A 14 -2.20 -0.49 14.77
N ALA A 15 -1.83 -1.66 14.26
CA ALA A 15 -1.24 -2.74 15.07
C ALA A 15 0.07 -2.34 15.76
N ARG A 16 0.74 -1.28 15.25
CA ARG A 16 1.95 -0.68 15.84
C ARG A 16 1.67 0.57 16.66
N CYS A 17 0.40 0.91 16.89
CA CYS A 17 -0.03 2.14 17.55
C CYS A 17 0.51 3.42 16.91
N TRP A 18 0.82 3.40 15.61
CA TRP A 18 1.35 4.56 14.91
C TRP A 18 0.24 5.45 14.35
N THR A 19 0.44 6.76 14.41
CA THR A 19 -0.34 7.75 13.66
C THR A 19 0.08 7.78 12.19
N GLN A 20 -0.76 8.36 11.32
CA GLN A 20 -0.38 8.55 9.91
C GLN A 20 0.90 9.40 9.77
N SER A 21 1.10 10.39 10.64
CA SER A 21 2.31 11.22 10.63
C SER A 21 3.55 10.41 10.98
N GLN A 22 3.48 9.54 11.99
CA GLN A 22 4.59 8.67 12.37
C GLN A 22 4.96 7.66 11.27
N LEU A 23 3.96 7.09 10.58
CA LEU A 23 4.25 6.24 9.43
C LEU A 23 4.88 7.06 8.29
N ALA A 24 4.37 8.26 8.03
CA ALA A 24 4.88 9.13 6.98
C ALA A 24 6.35 9.52 7.22
N GLU A 25 6.71 9.85 8.46
CA GLU A 25 8.07 10.13 8.88
C GLU A 25 9.00 8.93 8.65
N LYS A 26 8.60 7.73 9.10
CA LYS A 26 9.39 6.51 8.93
C LYS A 26 9.60 6.11 7.47
N VAL A 27 8.61 6.40 6.61
CA VAL A 27 8.67 6.10 5.17
C VAL A 27 9.38 7.20 4.37
N GLY A 28 9.51 8.41 4.93
CA GLY A 28 10.07 9.59 4.26
C GLY A 28 9.12 10.18 3.22
N VAL A 29 7.85 10.41 3.60
CA VAL A 29 6.82 11.07 2.77
C VAL A 29 5.98 12.04 3.60
N ALA A 30 5.18 12.87 2.94
CA ALA A 30 4.19 13.70 3.62
C ALA A 30 3.06 12.86 4.23
N LYS A 31 2.52 13.29 5.38
CA LYS A 31 1.32 12.68 6.01
C LYS A 31 0.16 12.51 5.02
N ASN A 32 -0.05 13.50 4.16
CA ASN A 32 -1.12 13.46 3.15
C ASN A 32 -0.94 12.28 2.17
N SER A 33 0.30 11.91 1.83
CA SER A 33 0.57 10.74 0.99
C SER A 33 0.10 9.46 1.65
N ILE A 34 0.39 9.26 2.95
CA ILE A 34 -0.13 8.11 3.71
C ILE A 34 -1.65 8.13 3.77
N ASN A 35 -2.26 9.29 4.04
CA ASN A 35 -3.72 9.41 4.08
C ASN A 35 -4.37 9.03 2.74
N ARG A 36 -3.79 9.46 1.62
CA ARG A 36 -4.30 9.12 0.28
C ARG A 36 -4.14 7.63 -0.03
N VAL A 37 -3.02 7.02 0.36
CA VAL A 37 -2.79 5.58 0.17
C VAL A 37 -3.77 4.76 1.01
N GLU A 38 -3.93 5.08 2.30
CA GLU A 38 -4.82 4.33 3.20
C GLU A 38 -6.29 4.38 2.80
N ASN A 39 -6.72 5.48 2.18
CA ASN A 39 -8.10 5.66 1.71
C ASN A 39 -8.27 5.34 0.21
N ALA A 40 -7.28 4.70 -0.43
CA ALA A 40 -7.31 4.36 -1.85
C ALA A 40 -7.55 5.55 -2.80
N LEU A 41 -7.18 6.76 -2.38
CA LEU A 41 -7.27 8.00 -3.17
C LEU A 41 -6.06 8.21 -4.09
N ALA A 42 -5.01 7.39 -3.94
CA ALA A 42 -3.86 7.39 -4.83
C ALA A 42 -3.27 5.98 -4.94
N ALA A 43 -2.88 5.60 -6.15
CA ALA A 43 -2.04 4.42 -6.37
C ALA A 43 -0.60 4.75 -5.96
N PRO A 44 -0.03 4.08 -4.95
CA PRO A 44 1.39 4.26 -4.60
C PRO A 44 2.29 3.69 -5.70
N SER A 45 3.47 4.29 -5.87
CA SER A 45 4.51 3.70 -6.72
C SER A 45 5.05 2.41 -6.10
N LEU A 46 5.68 1.55 -6.92
CA LEU A 46 6.36 0.35 -6.42
C LEU A 46 7.43 0.68 -5.37
N ALA A 47 8.17 1.77 -5.57
CA ALA A 47 9.17 2.25 -4.60
C ALA A 47 8.55 2.68 -3.27
N LEU A 48 7.35 3.27 -3.27
CA LEU A 48 6.63 3.59 -2.04
C LEU A 48 6.10 2.32 -1.36
N LEU A 49 5.60 1.36 -2.14
CA LEU A 49 5.16 0.05 -1.63
C LEU A 49 6.29 -0.70 -0.94
N GLN A 50 7.49 -0.70 -1.53
CA GLN A 50 8.66 -1.34 -0.93
C GLN A 50 9.01 -0.70 0.43
N ARG A 51 9.13 0.63 0.48
CA ARG A 51 9.43 1.34 1.74
C ARG A 51 8.36 1.12 2.81
N LEU A 52 7.08 1.09 2.41
CA LEU A 52 5.99 0.77 3.33
C LEU A 52 6.11 -0.65 3.87
N ALA A 53 6.42 -1.62 3.01
CA ALA A 53 6.61 -3.01 3.40
C ALA A 53 7.76 -3.16 4.41
N ASP A 54 8.90 -2.52 4.15
CA ASP A 54 10.08 -2.54 5.04
C ASP A 54 9.73 -1.93 6.41
N VAL A 55 9.16 -0.72 6.43
CA VAL A 55 8.78 -0.01 7.67
C VAL A 55 7.69 -0.73 8.45
N LEU A 56 6.74 -1.36 7.76
CA LEU A 56 5.65 -2.13 8.36
C LEU A 56 6.03 -3.60 8.60
N GLY A 57 7.30 -3.99 8.42
CA GLY A 57 7.79 -5.34 8.65
C GLY A 57 6.93 -6.41 7.97
N ALA A 58 6.54 -6.17 6.71
CA ALA A 58 5.68 -7.05 5.94
C ALA A 58 6.34 -7.38 4.60
N PRO A 59 6.15 -8.61 4.07
CA PRO A 59 6.64 -8.93 2.73
C PRO A 59 5.80 -8.22 1.66
N LEU A 60 6.46 -7.72 0.61
CA LEU A 60 5.81 -7.24 -0.62
C LEU A 60 5.83 -8.34 -1.68
N THR A 61 4.66 -8.72 -2.18
CA THR A 61 4.53 -9.66 -3.29
C THR A 61 3.86 -8.97 -4.47
N VAL A 62 4.51 -9.01 -5.62
CA VAL A 62 4.01 -8.46 -6.88
C VAL A 62 3.87 -9.58 -7.89
N THR A 63 2.66 -9.76 -8.44
CA THR A 63 2.36 -10.81 -9.41
C THR A 63 1.86 -10.17 -10.70
N ILE A 64 2.41 -10.62 -11.82
CA ILE A 64 1.95 -10.24 -13.16
C ILE A 64 1.07 -11.36 -13.69
N THR A 65 -0.20 -11.07 -13.99
CA THR A 65 -1.15 -12.05 -14.54
C THR A 65 -1.46 -11.73 -15.99
N PRO A 66 -1.48 -12.72 -16.91
CA PRO A 66 -1.81 -12.49 -18.31
C PRO A 66 -3.24 -11.97 -18.46
N ARG A 67 -3.43 -10.99 -19.34
CA ARG A 67 -4.77 -10.50 -19.71
C ARG A 67 -5.50 -11.64 -20.44
N ARG A 68 -6.55 -12.19 -19.83
CA ARG A 68 -7.38 -13.23 -20.48
C ARG A 68 -7.83 -12.71 -21.85
N ARG A 69 -7.37 -13.32 -22.93
CA ARG A 69 -7.95 -13.08 -24.26
C ARG A 69 -9.41 -13.53 -24.19
N ARG A 70 -10.35 -12.62 -24.47
CA ARG A 70 -11.74 -13.02 -24.67
C ARG A 70 -11.75 -13.90 -25.92
N SER A 71 -11.92 -15.21 -25.75
CA SER A 71 -12.24 -16.12 -26.84
C SER A 71 -13.57 -15.66 -27.43
N HIS A 72 -13.53 -15.00 -28.59
CA HIS A 72 -14.71 -14.91 -29.45
C HIS A 72 -14.95 -16.33 -29.97
N ARG A 73 -16.08 -16.91 -29.58
CA ARG A 73 -16.73 -17.97 -30.35
C ARG A 73 -17.50 -17.30 -31.48
#